data_AF-A0A9W9ZC59-F1
#
_entry.id   AF-A0A9W9ZC59-F1
#
_cell.length_a   1.000
_cell.length_b   1.000
_cell.length_c   1.000
_cell.angle_alpha   90.00
_cell.angle_beta   90.00
_cell.angle_gamma   90.00
#
_symmetry.space_group_name_H-M   'P 1'
#
loop_
_entity.id
_entity.type
_entity.pdbx_description
1 polymer ?
#
loop_
_entity_poly.entity_id
_entity_poly.type
_entity_poly.pdbx_seq_one_letter_code
_entity_poly.pdbx_strand_id
1 'polypeptide(L)'
;MQRYCIIFLLLSGATTFPGLRKFIADNSQTRVLSLLHIAAHGLAATGCTGWVKGGECDSLNQVNSELCVECINQNRDMIVGVKVRLSASAANDGVNEKEAFRNCGKCVMRHKRNIGFC
;
A
#
# COMPACT_ATOMS: atom_id res chain seq x y z
N MET A 1 -24.00 -16.84 15.85
CA MET A 1 -23.22 -17.29 14.68
C MET A 1 -22.86 -16.07 13.84
N GLN A 2 -21.59 -15.70 13.74
CA GLN A 2 -20.97 -15.11 12.53
C GLN A 2 -19.45 -15.06 12.77
N ARG A 3 -18.79 -16.22 12.64
CA ARG A 3 -17.33 -16.33 12.63
C ARG A 3 -16.85 -16.32 11.17
N TYR A 4 -16.86 -15.16 10.52
CA TYR A 4 -16.19 -14.98 9.24
C TYR A 4 -15.08 -13.92 9.40
N CYS A 5 -14.02 -14.31 10.10
CA CYS A 5 -12.79 -13.54 10.20
C CYS A 5 -11.90 -13.91 9.00
N ILE A 6 -12.22 -13.41 7.81
CA ILE A 6 -11.32 -13.48 6.65
C ILE A 6 -10.81 -12.07 6.41
N ILE A 7 -9.60 -11.80 6.89
CA ILE A 7 -8.86 -10.57 6.62
C ILE A 7 -8.37 -10.67 5.17
N PHE A 8 -9.11 -10.05 4.25
CA PHE A 8 -8.63 -9.86 2.88
C PHE A 8 -7.64 -8.71 2.90
N LEU A 9 -6.34 -9.03 3.01
CA LEU A 9 -5.23 -8.08 2.97
C LEU A 9 -5.04 -7.58 1.53
N LEU A 10 -5.91 -6.66 1.14
CA LEU A 10 -5.82 -5.99 -0.15
C LEU A 10 -4.75 -4.90 -0.07
N LEU A 11 -4.07 -4.70 -1.18
CA LEU A 11 -3.03 -3.70 -1.29
C LEU A 11 -3.48 -2.62 -2.27
N SER A 12 -3.65 -1.42 -1.75
CA SER A 12 -3.97 -0.21 -2.51
C SER A 12 -2.90 0.83 -2.28
N GLY A 13 -2.68 1.69 -3.26
CA GLY A 13 -1.96 2.94 -3.03
C GLY A 13 -2.92 4.04 -2.58
N ALA A 14 -2.39 5.20 -2.20
CA ALA A 14 -3.20 6.31 -1.71
C ALA A 14 -4.25 6.80 -2.73
N THR A 15 -3.97 6.73 -4.04
CA THR A 15 -4.93 7.16 -5.07
C THR A 15 -5.97 6.09 -5.40
N THR A 16 -5.68 4.82 -5.15
CA THR A 16 -6.59 3.69 -5.44
C THR A 16 -7.40 3.26 -4.22
N PHE A 17 -7.08 3.75 -3.02
CA PHE A 17 -7.79 3.41 -1.78
C PHE A 17 -9.29 3.73 -1.79
N PRO A 18 -9.76 4.89 -2.30
CA PRO A 18 -11.21 5.15 -2.37
C PRO A 18 -11.97 4.13 -3.22
N GLY A 19 -11.35 3.67 -4.31
CA GLY A 19 -11.90 2.60 -5.15
C GLY A 19 -11.94 1.26 -4.42
N LEU A 20 -10.87 0.90 -3.72
CA LEU A 20 -10.82 -0.29 -2.86
C LEU A 20 -11.98 -0.28 -1.85
N ARG A 21 -12.21 0.87 -1.18
CA ARG A 21 -13.29 0.99 -0.20
C ARG A 21 -14.66 0.82 -0.87
N LYS A 22 -14.93 1.60 -1.92
CA LYS A 22 -16.25 1.66 -2.54
C LYS A 22 -16.66 0.37 -3.25
N PHE A 23 -15.73 -0.26 -3.95
CA PHE A 23 -16.06 -1.42 -4.80
C PHE A 23 -15.86 -2.75 -4.07
N ILE A 24 -14.94 -2.84 -3.12
CA ILE A 24 -14.62 -4.09 -2.43
C ILE A 24 -15.10 -4.07 -0.99
N ALA A 25 -14.66 -3.10 -0.18
CA ALA A 25 -14.98 -3.11 1.25
C ALA A 25 -16.49 -2.97 1.52
N ASP A 26 -17.17 -2.03 0.86
CA ASP A 26 -18.61 -1.79 1.04
C ASP A 26 -19.48 -3.00 0.62
N ASN A 27 -19.02 -3.82 -0.33
CA ASN A 27 -19.74 -4.98 -0.84
C ASN A 27 -19.32 -6.31 -0.19
N SER A 28 -18.35 -6.29 0.74
CA SER A 28 -17.82 -7.51 1.36
C SER A 28 -18.65 -7.91 2.58
N GLN A 29 -18.96 -9.21 2.69
CA GLN A 29 -19.61 -9.77 3.88
C GLN A 29 -18.67 -9.90 5.10
N THR A 30 -17.36 -9.79 4.87
CA THR A 30 -16.32 -9.89 5.90
C THR A 30 -15.67 -8.54 6.16
N ARG A 31 -15.04 -8.40 7.33
CA ARG A 31 -14.26 -7.20 7.65
C ARG A 31 -13.00 -7.14 6.80
N VAL A 32 -12.95 -6.19 5.87
CA VAL A 32 -11.78 -5.90 5.04
C VAL A 32 -10.81 -4.99 5.80
N LEU A 33 -9.53 -5.33 5.78
CA LEU A 33 -8.44 -4.50 6.29
C LEU A 33 -7.39 -4.37 5.18
N SER A 34 -6.79 -3.19 5.05
CA SER A 34 -5.87 -2.89 3.95
C SER A 34 -4.49 -2.52 4.46
N LEU A 35 -3.46 -2.98 3.76
CA LEU A 35 -2.12 -2.40 3.85
C LEU A 35 -1.99 -1.37 2.74
N LEU A 36 -1.63 -0.15 3.11
CA LEU A 36 -1.41 0.91 2.14
C LEU A 36 -0.01 0.74 1.54
N HIS A 37 0.09 0.70 0.21
CA HIS A 37 1.38 0.71 -0.45
C HIS A 37 1.98 2.11 -0.47
N ILE A 38 3.31 2.23 -0.36
CA ILE A 38 3.99 3.53 -0.42
C ILE A 38 3.88 4.21 -1.80
N ALA A 39 3.75 3.40 -2.86
CA ALA A 39 3.46 3.90 -4.20
C ALA A 39 1.98 4.32 -4.31
N ALA A 40 1.74 5.51 -4.86
CA ALA A 40 0.43 6.13 -4.95
C ALA A 40 -0.63 5.26 -5.64
N HIS A 41 -0.24 4.53 -6.69
CA HIS A 41 -1.12 3.64 -7.47
C HIS A 41 -1.21 2.20 -6.91
N GLY A 42 -0.39 1.84 -5.92
CA GLY A 42 -0.33 0.49 -5.37
C GLY A 42 0.20 -0.54 -6.36
N LEU A 43 -0.40 -1.73 -6.40
CA LEU A 43 -0.04 -2.81 -7.34
C LEU A 43 -0.75 -2.74 -8.70
N ALA A 44 -1.39 -1.62 -9.01
CA ALA A 44 -2.14 -1.48 -10.26
C ALA A 44 -1.24 -1.34 -11.51
N ALA A 45 0.07 -1.14 -11.35
CA ALA A 45 0.99 -0.95 -12.48
C ALA A 45 1.41 -2.28 -13.14
N THR A 46 1.47 -2.29 -14.47
CA THR A 46 1.74 -3.46 -15.32
C THR A 46 3.05 -4.20 -15.00
N GLY A 47 4.07 -3.53 -14.45
CA GLY A 47 5.34 -4.17 -14.09
C GLY A 47 5.35 -4.95 -12.77
N CYS A 48 4.24 -4.97 -12.02
CA CYS A 48 4.16 -5.68 -10.73
C CYS A 48 4.31 -7.21 -10.85
N THR A 49 4.12 -7.77 -12.06
CA THR A 49 4.05 -9.20 -12.36
C THR A 49 5.32 -9.77 -13.02
N GLY A 50 6.36 -8.96 -13.22
CA GLY A 50 7.66 -9.40 -13.75
C GLY A 50 7.74 -9.62 -15.27
N TRP A 51 6.62 -9.49 -15.98
CA TRP A 51 6.56 -9.67 -17.44
C TRP A 51 6.94 -8.41 -18.23
N VAL A 52 6.84 -7.23 -17.62
CA VAL A 52 7.12 -5.93 -18.24
C VAL A 52 7.93 -5.07 -17.26
N LYS A 53 8.92 -4.32 -17.74
CA LYS A 53 9.65 -3.33 -16.92
C LYS A 53 8.72 -2.18 -16.52
N GLY A 54 8.87 -1.64 -15.31
CA GLY A 54 8.02 -0.55 -14.80
C GLY A 54 7.12 -0.98 -13.65
N GLY A 55 7.75 -1.41 -12.55
CA GLY A 55 7.06 -1.73 -11.30
C GLY A 55 6.59 -0.50 -10.51
N GLU A 56 5.96 -0.76 -9.38
CA GLU A 56 5.31 0.25 -8.55
C GLU A 56 6.27 1.27 -7.90
N CYS A 57 7.54 0.88 -7.71
CA CYS A 57 8.61 1.73 -7.18
C CYS A 57 9.68 2.03 -8.23
N ASP A 58 9.38 1.84 -9.53
CA ASP A 58 10.31 2.10 -10.63
C ASP A 58 10.58 3.59 -10.82
N SER A 59 9.55 4.42 -10.59
CA SER A 59 9.67 5.86 -10.52
C SER A 59 9.37 6.37 -9.10
N LEU A 60 10.35 7.00 -8.46
CA LEU A 60 10.19 7.61 -7.14
C LEU A 60 9.15 8.73 -7.10
N ASN A 61 8.77 9.29 -8.26
CA ASN A 61 7.66 10.24 -8.37
C ASN A 61 6.32 9.63 -7.92
N GLN A 62 6.20 8.29 -7.96
CA GLN A 62 5.03 7.58 -7.48
C GLN A 62 5.09 7.30 -5.96
N VAL A 63 6.24 7.47 -5.33
CA VAL A 63 6.49 7.18 -3.90
C VAL A 63 6.33 8.47 -3.11
N ASN A 64 5.15 8.68 -2.52
CA ASN A 64 4.86 9.91 -1.76
C ASN A 64 4.44 9.57 -0.32
N SER A 65 5.33 9.86 0.63
CA SER A 65 5.09 9.60 2.04
C SER A 65 4.01 10.50 2.66
N GLU A 66 3.83 11.71 2.15
CA GLU A 66 2.86 12.65 2.70
C GLU A 66 1.45 12.25 2.31
N LEU A 67 1.25 11.93 1.03
CA LEU A 67 0.00 11.38 0.51
C LEU A 67 -0.37 10.07 1.21
N CYS A 68 0.62 9.22 1.48
CA CYS A 68 0.44 7.99 2.23
C CYS A 68 -0.08 8.28 3.66
N VAL A 69 0.58 9.18 4.40
CA VAL A 69 0.18 9.56 5.76
C VAL A 69 -1.22 10.19 5.79
N GLU A 70 -1.53 11.06 4.83
CA GLU A 70 -2.86 11.66 4.71
C GLU A 70 -3.95 10.61 4.49
N CYS A 71 -3.74 9.69 3.54
CA CYS A 71 -4.67 8.60 3.26
C CYS A 71 -4.89 7.70 4.49
N ILE A 72 -3.82 7.37 5.22
CA ILE A 72 -3.91 6.62 6.48
C ILE A 72 -4.77 7.39 7.49
N ASN A 73 -4.54 8.69 7.66
CA ASN A 73 -5.29 9.52 8.60
C ASN A 73 -6.78 9.62 8.29
N GLN A 74 -7.14 9.63 7.01
CA GLN A 74 -8.53 9.70 6.57
C GLN A 74 -9.27 8.35 6.69
N ASN A 75 -8.56 7.21 6.72
CA ASN A 75 -9.16 5.86 6.63
C ASN A 75 -8.63 4.90 7.71
N ARG A 76 -8.52 5.42 8.94
CA ARG A 76 -7.95 4.72 10.12
C ARG A 76 -8.76 3.50 10.58
N ASP A 77 -9.99 3.38 10.13
CA ASP A 77 -10.90 2.27 10.41
C ASP A 77 -10.52 1.00 9.63
N MET A 78 -9.87 1.15 8.48
CA MET A 78 -9.56 0.06 7.55
C MET A 78 -8.06 -0.13 7.29
N ILE A 79 -7.25 0.93 7.34
CA ILE A 79 -5.79 0.82 7.10
C ILE A 79 -5.05 0.39 8.37
N VAL A 80 -4.32 -0.72 8.27
CA VAL A 80 -3.63 -1.34 9.42
C VAL A 80 -2.11 -1.30 9.34
N GLY A 81 -1.55 -0.86 8.21
CA GLY A 81 -0.11 -0.88 7.98
C GLY A 81 0.28 -0.24 6.65
N VAL A 82 1.59 -0.06 6.48
CA VAL A 82 2.20 0.35 5.21
C VAL A 82 3.03 -0.81 4.69
N LYS A 83 2.94 -1.07 3.40
CA LYS A 83 3.68 -2.14 2.73
C LYS A 83 4.52 -1.59 1.58
N VAL A 84 5.70 -2.17 1.40
CA VAL A 84 6.59 -1.88 0.28
C VAL A 84 7.19 -3.18 -0.24
N ARG A 85 7.15 -3.40 -1.56
CA ARG A 85 7.84 -4.53 -2.17
C ARG A 85 9.26 -4.13 -2.55
N LEU A 86 10.23 -4.76 -1.89
CA LEU A 86 11.65 -4.62 -2.19
C LEU A 86 12.06 -5.77 -3.08
N SER A 87 12.02 -5.54 -4.38
CA SER A 87 12.52 -6.48 -5.38
C SER A 87 13.05 -5.70 -6.57
N ALA A 88 14.11 -6.21 -7.20
CA ALA A 88 14.73 -5.59 -8.37
C ALA A 88 13.71 -5.26 -9.48
N SER A 89 12.78 -6.18 -9.77
CA SER A 89 11.73 -5.98 -10.77
C SER A 89 10.72 -4.88 -10.43
N ALA A 90 10.55 -4.56 -9.15
CA ALA A 90 9.58 -3.56 -8.67
C ALA A 90 10.19 -2.17 -8.51
N ALA A 91 11.52 -2.07 -8.44
CA ALA A 91 12.23 -0.88 -7.96
C ALA A 91 13.43 -0.50 -8.84
N ASN A 92 13.23 -0.46 -10.17
CA ASN A 92 14.24 -0.08 -11.16
C ASN A 92 15.55 -0.87 -11.01
N ASP A 93 15.46 -2.19 -11.19
CA ASP A 93 16.59 -3.14 -11.04
C ASP A 93 17.31 -3.01 -9.67
N GLY A 94 16.58 -2.59 -8.64
CA GLY A 94 17.05 -2.49 -7.25
C GLY A 94 17.52 -1.09 -6.82
N VAL A 95 17.66 -0.15 -7.77
CA VAL A 95 18.19 1.19 -7.50
C VAL A 95 17.34 1.96 -6.49
N ASN A 96 16.01 1.81 -6.56
CA ASN A 96 15.07 2.60 -5.75
C ASN A 96 14.68 1.95 -4.43
N GLU A 97 15.12 0.71 -4.16
CA GLU A 97 14.68 -0.07 -2.99
C GLU A 97 14.95 0.66 -1.67
N LYS A 98 16.17 1.21 -1.53
CA LYS A 98 16.60 1.92 -0.32
C LYS A 98 15.75 3.17 -0.07
N GLU A 99 15.42 3.90 -1.13
CA GLU A 99 14.66 5.14 -1.00
C GLU A 99 13.17 4.87 -0.78
N ALA A 100 12.60 3.87 -1.45
CA ALA A 100 11.24 3.39 -1.20
C ALA A 100 11.09 2.92 0.26
N PHE A 101 12.04 2.14 0.77
CA PHE A 101 12.06 1.72 2.17
C PHE A 101 12.16 2.91 3.13
N ARG A 102 13.06 3.87 2.85
CA ARG A 102 13.22 5.08 3.68
C ARG A 102 11.93 5.90 3.74
N ASN A 103 11.24 6.07 2.62
CA ASN A 103 9.98 6.82 2.56
C ASN A 103 8.83 6.06 3.25
N CYS A 104 8.80 4.73 3.14
CA CYS A 104 7.90 3.89 3.93
C CYS A 104 8.14 4.08 5.44
N GLY A 105 9.40 4.04 5.87
CA GLY A 105 9.81 4.31 7.25
C GLY A 105 9.34 5.68 7.76
N LYS A 106 9.42 6.74 6.94
CA LYS A 106 8.87 8.07 7.31
C LYS A 106 7.37 8.04 7.58
N CYS A 107 6.60 7.23 6.84
CA CYS A 107 5.16 7.10 7.05
C CYS A 107 4.86 6.41 8.38
N VAL A 108 5.57 5.32 8.68
CA VAL A 108 5.38 4.55 9.91
C VAL A 108 5.83 5.34 11.14
N MET A 109 7.00 6.01 11.07
CA MET A 109 7.54 6.80 12.19
C MET A 109 6.71 8.07 12.49
N ARG A 110 6.04 8.64 11.48
CA ARG A 110 5.09 9.74 11.69
C ARG A 110 3.78 9.28 12.35
N HIS A 111 3.57 7.97 12.50
CA HIS A 111 2.33 7.42 13.04
C HIS A 111 2.50 6.92 14.48
N LYS A 112 1.75 7.52 15.42
CA LYS A 112 1.80 7.21 16.86
C LYS A 112 1.01 5.96 17.30
N ARG A 113 0.42 5.18 16.38
CA ARG A 113 -0.23 3.88 16.69
C ARG A 113 0.50 2.78 15.92
N ASN A 114 0.62 1.60 16.55
CA ASN A 114 1.15 0.33 16.02
C ASN A 114 0.52 -0.06 14.67
N ILE A 115 0.87 0.62 13.60
CA ILE A 115 0.62 0.17 12.23
C ILE A 115 1.75 -0.78 11.87
N GLY A 116 1.39 -1.99 11.44
CA GLY A 116 2.37 -3.02 11.09
C GLY A 116 3.19 -2.59 9.87
N PHE A 117 4.47 -2.94 9.86
CA PHE A 117 5.34 -2.86 8.69
C PHE A 117 5.38 -4.24 8.03
N CYS A 118 5.20 -4.32 6.71
CA CYS A 118 5.21 -5.57 5.95
C CYS A 118 5.95 -5.41 4.63
#